data_AF-A0A8B8B2D8-F1
#
_entry.id   AF-A0A8B8B2D8-F1
#
_cell.length_a   1.000
_cell.length_b   1.000
_cell.length_c   1.000
_cell.angle_alpha   90.00
_cell.angle_beta   90.00
_cell.angle_gamma   90.00
#
_symmetry.space_group_name_H-M   'P 1'
#
loop_
_entity.id
_entity.type
_entity.pdbx_description
1 polymer ?
#
loop_
_entity_poly.entity_id
_entity_poly.type
_entity_poly.pdbx_seq_one_letter_code
_entity_poly.pdbx_strand_id
1 'polypeptide(L)'
;MPSIDAFDVAAYLQNCCGWTSARLERRKSDNSYKLHCSGHIHGVMMALLGDGLCYIKGKCVPETKQSSSPYCPWILVENTGHIISAECTCVAGDGSCKHVVALLFGLADHVVSMEDRTVIGVTDAESYWNKPRKVSRPVAAHDLDIRSDMKIPDKPRPSEESGYLPLKPTSLDQKAIEKSIFKVLKDSQTPAVALYTLSDSEDSETDVARLVEDTPLNIIELLAKHGQENLRIDDTYIHKVEELTRGQSANLMWNYQRKGRLTASNFYSAFHYRGNSTDNYIVKSILGKYQFTSKSVEYGKAQEPVASRKYIDYMSSRHTSFQCSETGILVYKDFPYFAASPDGITECKCCGRGLLEIKCPFSLQHEISQVAMSKNSSCILVDGKYELKKNLSSPYYVQMLGQMAIGHFSFCDFVLYTQKDIYVERIQYSSADWELLSDNLKRFYTHYVLPNIV
;
A
#
# COMPACT_ATOMS: atom_id res chain seq x y z
N MET A 1 -7.09 -25.60 6.03
CA MET A 1 -5.64 -25.31 5.80
C MET A 1 -5.47 -24.35 4.62
N PRO A 2 -4.57 -23.34 4.65
CA PRO A 2 -4.38 -22.42 3.52
C PRO A 2 -3.71 -23.13 2.33
N SER A 3 -4.07 -22.75 1.11
CA SER A 3 -3.58 -23.35 -0.14
C SER A 3 -2.21 -22.83 -0.55
N ILE A 4 -1.21 -22.89 0.35
CA ILE A 4 0.15 -22.39 0.05
C ILE A 4 0.86 -23.37 -0.86
N ASP A 5 1.24 -22.94 -2.05
CA ASP A 5 2.00 -23.75 -2.99
C ASP A 5 3.44 -23.22 -3.22
N ALA A 6 4.17 -23.86 -4.12
CA ALA A 6 5.53 -23.45 -4.46
C ALA A 6 5.60 -22.07 -5.15
N PHE A 7 4.54 -21.65 -5.84
CA PHE A 7 4.44 -20.34 -6.48
C PHE A 7 4.26 -19.24 -5.44
N ASP A 8 3.38 -19.43 -4.44
CA ASP A 8 3.19 -18.47 -3.35
C ASP A 8 4.48 -18.25 -2.56
N VAL A 9 5.19 -19.34 -2.27
CA VAL A 9 6.50 -19.28 -1.61
C VAL A 9 7.50 -18.52 -2.48
N ALA A 10 7.57 -18.80 -3.79
CA ALA A 10 8.47 -18.08 -4.69
C ALA A 10 8.14 -16.58 -4.77
N ALA A 11 6.86 -16.22 -4.86
CA ALA A 11 6.39 -14.83 -4.91
C ALA A 11 6.80 -14.07 -3.63
N TYR A 12 6.59 -14.66 -2.46
CA TYR A 12 7.03 -14.07 -1.19
C TYR A 12 8.55 -13.89 -1.14
N LEU A 13 9.32 -14.90 -1.55
CA LEU A 13 10.79 -14.83 -1.52
C LEU A 13 11.35 -13.75 -2.45
N GLN A 14 10.75 -13.53 -3.62
CA GLN A 14 11.21 -12.48 -4.55
C GLN A 14 10.79 -11.09 -4.09
N ASN A 15 9.52 -10.92 -3.70
CA ASN A 15 8.94 -9.62 -3.43
C ASN A 15 9.29 -9.10 -2.03
N CYS A 16 9.37 -9.99 -1.03
CA CYS A 16 9.56 -9.62 0.37
C CYS A 16 10.97 -9.93 0.88
N CYS A 17 11.60 -11.00 0.39
CA CYS A 17 12.95 -11.39 0.83
C CYS A 17 14.08 -11.03 -0.15
N GLY A 18 13.76 -10.41 -1.30
CA GLY A 18 14.75 -9.98 -2.30
C GLY A 18 15.50 -11.12 -2.99
N TRP A 19 14.93 -12.32 -3.08
CA TRP A 19 15.57 -13.43 -3.79
C TRP A 19 15.57 -13.18 -5.31
N THR A 20 16.74 -13.29 -5.92
CA THR A 20 16.87 -13.25 -7.38
C THR A 20 16.40 -14.57 -8.01
N SER A 21 15.99 -14.54 -9.28
CA SER A 21 15.61 -15.75 -10.03
C SER A 21 16.73 -16.80 -10.03
N ALA A 22 17.99 -16.36 -10.18
CA ALA A 22 19.16 -17.24 -10.12
C ALA A 22 19.39 -17.88 -8.73
N ARG A 23 18.90 -17.25 -7.65
CA ARG A 23 18.93 -17.83 -6.30
C ARG A 23 17.81 -18.86 -6.11
N LEU A 24 16.61 -18.58 -6.62
CA LEU A 24 15.47 -19.53 -6.61
C LEU A 24 15.75 -20.81 -7.41
N GLU A 25 16.39 -20.69 -8.58
CA GLU A 25 16.82 -21.85 -9.37
C GLU A 25 17.78 -22.75 -8.57
N ARG A 26 18.68 -22.11 -7.81
CA ARG A 26 19.64 -22.80 -6.94
C ARG A 26 19.12 -23.01 -5.51
N ARG A 27 17.81 -22.92 -5.26
CA ARG A 27 17.21 -23.04 -3.91
C ARG A 27 17.64 -24.30 -3.16
N LYS A 28 17.88 -25.43 -3.87
CA LYS A 28 18.34 -26.69 -3.27
C LYS A 28 19.69 -26.58 -2.56
N SER A 29 20.49 -25.58 -2.93
CA SER A 29 21.78 -25.28 -2.31
C SER A 29 21.70 -24.26 -1.17
N ASP A 30 20.57 -23.58 -1.00
CA ASP A 30 20.34 -22.55 0.03
C ASP A 30 20.20 -23.19 1.42
N ASN A 31 20.75 -22.54 2.44
CA ASN A 31 20.73 -23.05 3.80
C ASN A 31 19.30 -23.16 4.37
N SER A 32 18.39 -22.31 3.91
CA SER A 32 16.97 -22.38 4.31
C SER A 32 16.32 -23.67 3.82
N TYR A 33 16.61 -24.07 2.57
CA TYR A 33 16.10 -25.32 2.01
C TYR A 33 16.74 -26.54 2.67
N LYS A 34 18.04 -26.47 2.99
CA LYS A 34 18.73 -27.52 3.76
C LYS A 34 18.12 -27.70 5.15
N LEU A 35 17.85 -26.61 5.87
CA LEU A 35 17.18 -26.64 7.18
C LEU A 35 15.83 -27.34 7.13
N HIS A 36 15.04 -27.03 6.10
CA HIS A 36 13.78 -27.70 5.81
C HIS A 36 13.99 -29.22 5.60
N CYS A 37 14.87 -29.60 4.65
CA CYS A 37 15.15 -31.01 4.34
C CYS A 37 15.75 -31.79 5.53
N SER A 38 16.47 -31.11 6.43
CA SER A 38 17.07 -31.68 7.62
C SER A 38 16.10 -31.75 8.81
N GLY A 39 14.83 -31.35 8.66
CA GLY A 39 13.81 -31.51 9.70
C GLY A 39 14.00 -30.58 10.90
N HIS A 40 14.64 -29.43 10.72
CA HIS A 40 14.84 -28.46 11.81
C HIS A 40 13.55 -27.75 12.22
N ILE A 41 12.53 -27.74 11.35
CA ILE A 41 11.22 -27.18 11.62
C ILE A 41 10.32 -28.24 12.24
N HIS A 42 9.79 -27.96 13.42
CA HIS A 42 8.89 -28.86 14.14
C HIS A 42 7.88 -28.07 14.99
N GLY A 43 6.90 -28.78 15.55
CA GLY A 43 5.88 -28.19 16.42
C GLY A 43 5.09 -27.07 15.73
N VAL A 44 4.74 -27.28 14.45
CA VAL A 44 3.98 -26.32 13.66
C VAL A 44 2.53 -26.32 14.13
N MET A 45 2.06 -25.16 14.57
CA MET A 45 0.72 -24.90 15.07
C MET A 45 0.03 -23.91 14.14
N MET A 46 -1.28 -24.06 13.99
CA MET A 46 -2.10 -23.24 13.10
C MET A 46 -3.32 -22.73 13.85
N ALA A 47 -3.68 -21.47 13.59
CA ALA A 47 -4.91 -20.87 14.09
C ALA A 47 -5.61 -20.12 12.95
N LEU A 48 -6.91 -20.39 12.79
CA LEU A 48 -7.76 -19.62 11.90
C LEU A 48 -8.16 -18.33 12.61
N LEU A 49 -7.86 -17.21 11.98
CA LEU A 49 -8.31 -15.89 12.39
C LEU A 49 -9.58 -15.54 11.59
N GLY A 50 -10.36 -14.55 12.07
CA GLY A 50 -11.49 -14.01 11.30
C GLY A 50 -11.07 -13.53 9.90
N ASP A 51 -12.03 -13.36 9.00
CA ASP A 51 -11.83 -12.82 7.64
C ASP A 51 -10.96 -13.66 6.69
N GLY A 52 -10.90 -14.99 6.92
CA GLY A 52 -10.19 -15.91 6.03
C GLY A 52 -8.66 -15.85 6.17
N LEU A 53 -8.19 -15.36 7.32
CA LEU A 53 -6.78 -15.30 7.68
C LEU A 53 -6.35 -16.51 8.50
N CYS A 54 -5.09 -16.90 8.36
CA CYS A 54 -4.50 -18.03 9.05
C CYS A 54 -3.14 -17.62 9.64
N TYR A 55 -2.97 -17.88 10.93
CA TYR A 55 -1.72 -17.67 11.65
C TYR A 55 -1.05 -19.02 11.87
N ILE A 56 0.16 -19.19 11.34
CA ILE A 56 0.94 -20.42 11.46
C ILE A 56 2.25 -20.11 12.17
N LYS A 57 2.60 -20.92 13.18
CA LYS A 57 3.83 -20.77 13.97
C LYS A 57 4.56 -22.10 14.06
N GLY A 58 5.87 -22.08 13.87
CA GLY A 58 6.74 -23.24 14.05
C GLY A 58 7.83 -23.00 15.07
N LYS A 59 8.62 -24.05 15.32
CA LYS A 59 9.89 -23.98 16.05
C LYS A 59 11.01 -24.45 15.14
N CYS A 60 12.13 -23.75 15.15
CA CYS A 60 13.34 -24.09 14.41
C CYS A 60 14.50 -24.34 15.38
N VAL A 61 15.04 -25.57 15.39
CA VAL A 61 16.20 -25.90 16.23
C VAL A 61 17.46 -25.20 15.70
N PRO A 62 18.23 -24.50 16.55
CA PRO A 62 19.49 -23.89 16.15
C PRO A 62 20.53 -24.93 15.69
N GLU A 63 21.21 -24.69 14.57
CA GLU A 63 22.22 -25.60 14.02
C GLU A 63 23.46 -25.77 14.91
N THR A 64 23.86 -24.70 15.61
CA THR A 64 25.15 -24.63 16.34
C THR A 64 25.07 -25.11 17.79
N LYS A 65 23.89 -24.99 18.43
CA LYS A 65 23.65 -25.43 19.81
C LYS A 65 22.22 -25.95 19.97
N GLN A 66 22.03 -27.24 19.77
CA GLN A 66 20.71 -27.90 19.85
C GLN A 66 20.05 -27.84 21.25
N SER A 67 20.81 -27.48 22.29
CA SER A 67 20.31 -27.24 23.65
C SER A 67 19.78 -25.82 23.90
N SER A 68 19.95 -24.90 22.95
CA SER A 68 19.45 -23.52 23.07
C SER A 68 17.96 -23.44 22.72
N SER A 69 17.29 -22.40 23.22
CA SER A 69 15.87 -22.16 22.91
C SER A 69 15.65 -22.12 21.38
N PRO A 70 14.63 -22.82 20.84
CA PRO A 70 14.33 -22.81 19.42
C PRO A 70 13.95 -21.42 18.93
N TYR A 71 14.35 -21.07 17.70
CA TYR A 71 13.80 -19.90 17.03
C TYR A 71 12.33 -20.16 16.72
N CYS A 72 11.49 -19.13 16.84
CA CYS A 72 10.06 -19.25 16.58
C CYS A 72 9.70 -18.45 15.32
N PRO A 73 9.82 -19.04 14.11
CA PRO A 73 9.24 -18.45 12.92
C PRO A 73 7.71 -18.52 12.96
N TRP A 74 7.05 -17.47 12.49
CA TRP A 74 5.61 -17.45 12.27
C TRP A 74 5.28 -16.75 10.96
N ILE A 75 4.13 -17.09 10.38
CA ILE A 75 3.60 -16.52 9.16
C ILE A 75 2.12 -16.20 9.35
N LEU A 76 1.68 -15.10 8.73
CA LEU A 76 0.29 -14.71 8.56
C LEU A 76 -0.05 -14.83 7.08
N VAL A 77 -1.05 -15.63 6.76
CA VAL A 77 -1.38 -16.03 5.40
C VAL A 77 -2.89 -16.04 5.19
N GLU A 78 -3.34 -15.61 4.03
CA GLU A 78 -4.74 -15.76 3.63
C GLU A 78 -5.05 -17.20 3.23
N ASN A 79 -6.33 -17.58 3.29
CA ASN A 79 -6.78 -18.88 2.78
C ASN A 79 -6.44 -19.11 1.30
N THR A 80 -6.22 -18.04 0.54
CA THR A 80 -5.81 -18.04 -0.88
C THR A 80 -4.36 -18.47 -1.12
N GLY A 81 -3.53 -18.55 -0.07
CA GLY A 81 -2.08 -18.80 -0.17
C GLY A 81 -1.23 -17.53 -0.10
N HIS A 82 -1.84 -16.34 -0.17
CA HIS A 82 -1.13 -15.06 -0.09
C HIS A 82 -0.51 -14.80 1.29
N ILE A 83 0.82 -14.75 1.36
CA ILE A 83 1.57 -14.51 2.59
C ILE A 83 1.63 -12.99 2.85
N ILE A 84 0.92 -12.54 3.88
CA ILE A 84 0.83 -11.11 4.25
C ILE A 84 2.06 -10.67 5.03
N SER A 85 2.48 -11.48 6.01
CA SER A 85 3.58 -11.14 6.90
C SER A 85 4.24 -12.40 7.46
N ALA A 86 5.52 -12.29 7.79
CA ALA A 86 6.24 -13.31 8.51
C ALA A 86 7.35 -12.69 9.34
N GLU A 87 7.62 -13.26 10.51
CA GLU A 87 8.74 -12.85 11.35
C GLU A 87 9.34 -14.04 12.11
N CYS A 88 10.45 -13.81 12.77
CA CYS A 88 11.13 -14.83 13.58
C CYS A 88 11.83 -14.21 14.77
N THR A 89 11.90 -14.94 15.89
CA THR A 89 12.65 -14.53 17.08
C THR A 89 14.18 -14.57 16.93
N CYS A 90 14.71 -14.67 15.71
CA CYS A 90 16.14 -14.64 15.44
C CYS A 90 16.63 -13.20 15.21
N VAL A 91 17.95 -13.01 15.15
CA VAL A 91 18.58 -11.68 14.99
C VAL A 91 18.10 -10.93 13.74
N ALA A 92 17.80 -11.65 12.64
CA ALA A 92 17.29 -11.02 11.43
C ALA A 92 15.88 -10.45 11.60
N GLY A 93 15.00 -11.15 12.35
CA GLY A 93 13.68 -10.65 12.77
C GLY A 93 12.61 -10.50 11.68
N ASP A 94 13.00 -10.06 10.51
CA ASP A 94 12.22 -9.42 9.44
C ASP A 94 11.46 -10.35 8.48
N GLY A 95 11.38 -11.65 8.78
CA GLY A 95 10.74 -12.62 7.89
C GLY A 95 11.62 -13.15 6.75
N SER A 96 12.73 -12.47 6.42
CA SER A 96 13.65 -12.90 5.35
C SER A 96 14.63 -14.01 5.79
N CYS A 97 14.58 -14.36 7.08
CA CYS A 97 15.52 -15.28 7.68
C CYS A 97 15.34 -16.73 7.20
N LYS A 98 16.43 -17.50 7.25
CA LYS A 98 16.44 -18.92 6.84
C LYS A 98 15.42 -19.81 7.59
N HIS A 99 14.98 -19.42 8.78
CA HIS A 99 14.01 -20.17 9.58
C HIS A 99 12.58 -20.02 9.06
N VAL A 100 12.19 -18.80 8.65
CA VAL A 100 10.87 -18.55 8.05
C VAL A 100 10.78 -19.20 6.69
N VAL A 101 11.84 -19.07 5.88
CA VAL A 101 11.90 -19.72 4.57
C VAL A 101 11.85 -21.25 4.69
N ALA A 102 12.51 -21.83 5.71
CA ALA A 102 12.41 -23.27 5.97
C ALA A 102 10.99 -23.71 6.38
N LEU A 103 10.28 -22.89 7.16
CA LEU A 103 8.88 -23.13 7.53
C LEU A 103 7.98 -23.09 6.29
N LEU A 104 8.16 -22.10 5.40
CA LEU A 104 7.40 -21.96 4.16
C LEU A 104 7.56 -23.17 3.22
N PHE A 105 8.80 -23.64 3.01
CA PHE A 105 9.02 -24.87 2.24
C PHE A 105 8.36 -26.08 2.87
N GLY A 106 8.40 -26.19 4.21
CA GLY A 106 7.74 -27.28 4.93
C GLY A 106 6.22 -27.29 4.78
N LEU A 107 5.61 -26.11 4.70
CA LEU A 107 4.17 -25.97 4.49
C LEU A 107 3.77 -26.31 3.05
N ALA A 108 4.49 -25.80 2.05
CA ALA A 108 4.22 -26.13 0.65
C ALA A 108 4.36 -27.64 0.39
N ASP A 109 5.42 -28.28 0.90
CA ASP A 109 5.59 -29.74 0.80
C ASP A 109 4.47 -30.50 1.54
N HIS A 110 3.95 -29.95 2.65
CA HIS A 110 2.85 -30.56 3.38
C HIS A 110 1.52 -30.49 2.59
N VAL A 111 1.19 -29.34 2.00
CA VAL A 111 0.01 -29.14 1.14
C VAL A 111 0.02 -30.14 -0.01
N VAL A 112 1.14 -30.22 -0.75
CA VAL A 112 1.31 -31.20 -1.85
C VAL A 112 1.15 -32.63 -1.35
N SER A 113 1.69 -32.96 -0.17
CA SER A 113 1.55 -34.32 0.40
C SER A 113 0.13 -34.67 0.85
N MET A 114 -0.74 -33.67 1.06
CA MET A 114 -2.16 -33.88 1.36
C MET A 114 -2.99 -34.06 0.08
N GLU A 115 -2.69 -33.34 -1.00
CA GLU A 115 -3.31 -33.53 -2.32
C GLU A 115 -3.01 -34.92 -2.90
N ASP A 116 -1.79 -35.43 -2.70
CA ASP A 116 -1.39 -36.76 -3.19
C ASP A 116 -2.11 -37.92 -2.45
N ARG A 117 -2.60 -37.66 -1.22
CA ARG A 117 -3.33 -38.65 -0.41
C ARG A 117 -4.81 -38.77 -0.76
N THR A 118 -5.40 -37.78 -1.43
CA THR A 118 -6.81 -37.83 -1.86
C THR A 118 -6.98 -38.53 -3.21
N VAL A 119 -5.88 -38.83 -3.92
CA VAL A 119 -5.92 -39.38 -5.29
C VAL A 119 -5.52 -40.86 -5.38
N ILE A 120 -4.79 -41.45 -4.41
CA ILE A 120 -4.43 -42.88 -4.47
C ILE A 120 -4.47 -43.52 -3.06
N GLY A 121 -5.38 -44.48 -2.88
CA GLY A 121 -5.39 -45.35 -1.69
C GLY A 121 -4.12 -46.19 -1.62
N VAL A 122 -3.54 -46.32 -0.43
CA VAL A 122 -2.27 -47.03 -0.14
C VAL A 122 -2.30 -48.54 -0.50
N THR A 123 -3.42 -49.05 -1.04
CA THR A 123 -3.63 -50.43 -1.46
C THR A 123 -3.48 -50.70 -2.96
N ASP A 124 -3.35 -49.67 -3.82
CA ASP A 124 -3.36 -49.86 -5.29
C ASP A 124 -2.00 -49.66 -5.99
N ALA A 125 -0.90 -49.63 -5.21
CA ALA A 125 0.47 -49.65 -5.76
C ALA A 125 1.27 -50.81 -5.15
N GLU A 126 2.15 -51.43 -5.96
CA GLU A 126 3.06 -52.48 -5.48
C GLU A 126 3.82 -52.01 -4.23
N SER A 127 3.79 -52.87 -3.19
CA SER A 127 4.39 -52.59 -1.89
C SER A 127 5.90 -52.31 -2.02
N TYR A 128 6.29 -51.04 -1.87
CA TYR A 128 7.67 -50.57 -1.98
C TYR A 128 8.49 -50.78 -0.69
N TRP A 129 7.86 -51.25 0.38
CA TRP A 129 8.52 -51.57 1.66
C TRP A 129 9.56 -52.70 1.54
N ASN A 130 9.44 -53.56 0.52
CA ASN A 130 10.30 -54.74 0.34
C ASN A 130 11.46 -54.55 -0.64
N LYS A 131 11.76 -53.32 -1.10
CA LYS A 131 12.95 -53.06 -1.92
C LYS A 131 14.08 -52.44 -1.07
N PRO A 132 15.08 -53.23 -0.61
CA PRO A 132 16.23 -52.67 0.08
C PRO A 132 17.00 -51.71 -0.84
N ARG A 133 17.30 -50.50 -0.36
CA ARG A 133 17.93 -49.42 -1.16
C ARG A 133 19.40 -49.66 -1.50
N LYS A 134 20.01 -50.77 -1.06
CA LYS A 134 21.38 -51.19 -1.39
C LYS A 134 21.41 -52.70 -1.63
N VAL A 135 22.23 -53.15 -2.60
CA VAL A 135 22.55 -54.56 -2.78
C VAL A 135 23.27 -55.06 -1.53
N SER A 136 22.61 -55.86 -0.71
CA SER A 136 23.18 -56.44 0.50
C SER A 136 23.97 -57.71 0.16
N ARG A 137 25.21 -57.82 0.65
CA ARG A 137 25.96 -59.07 0.66
C ARG A 137 25.70 -59.78 2.00
N PRO A 138 25.49 -61.11 2.03
CA PRO A 138 25.31 -61.83 3.29
C PRO A 138 26.56 -61.67 4.18
N VAL A 139 26.36 -61.37 5.46
CA VAL A 139 27.40 -61.32 6.50
C VAL A 139 26.98 -62.16 7.70
N ALA A 140 27.94 -62.63 8.51
CA ALA A 140 27.65 -63.38 9.72
C ALA A 140 26.89 -62.49 10.73
N ALA A 141 26.00 -63.09 11.53
CA ALA A 141 25.06 -62.34 12.37
C ALA A 141 25.74 -61.39 13.39
N HIS A 142 26.98 -61.66 13.79
CA HIS A 142 27.74 -60.82 14.71
C HIS A 142 28.38 -59.58 14.04
N ASP A 143 28.49 -59.59 12.71
CA ASP A 143 29.04 -58.49 11.90
C ASP A 143 27.95 -57.54 11.37
N LEU A 144 26.69 -57.74 11.76
CA LEU A 144 25.59 -56.84 11.46
C LEU A 144 25.81 -55.51 12.20
N ASP A 145 26.08 -54.44 11.45
CA ASP A 145 26.10 -53.08 12.01
C ASP A 145 24.66 -52.61 12.29
N ILE A 146 24.22 -52.81 13.54
CA ILE A 146 22.88 -52.45 14.04
C ILE A 146 22.80 -50.97 14.48
N ARG A 147 23.86 -50.18 14.26
CA ARG A 147 23.94 -48.79 14.74
C ARG A 147 23.32 -47.83 13.72
N SER A 148 22.01 -47.63 13.82
CA SER A 148 21.35 -46.32 13.93
C SER A 148 19.90 -46.40 13.43
N ASP A 149 18.98 -46.48 14.39
CA ASP A 149 17.67 -45.86 14.21
C ASP A 149 17.91 -44.37 13.93
N MET A 150 17.95 -43.98 12.65
CA MET A 150 17.67 -42.60 12.31
C MET A 150 16.21 -42.36 12.71
N LYS A 151 16.00 -41.72 13.86
CA LYS A 151 14.72 -41.07 14.17
C LYS A 151 14.49 -40.04 13.06
N ILE A 152 13.70 -40.41 12.06
CA ILE A 152 13.18 -39.47 11.08
C ILE A 152 12.30 -38.49 11.90
N PRO A 153 12.63 -37.19 11.97
CA PRO A 153 11.79 -36.24 12.66
C PRO A 153 10.40 -36.25 12.02
N ASP A 154 9.35 -36.21 12.83
CA ASP A 154 7.99 -36.04 12.31
C ASP A 154 7.93 -34.79 11.44
N LYS A 155 7.48 -34.96 10.20
CA LYS A 155 7.24 -33.83 9.28
C LYS A 155 6.27 -32.84 9.93
N PRO A 156 6.40 -31.53 9.68
CA PRO A 156 5.48 -30.54 10.22
C PRO A 156 4.05 -30.84 9.75
N ARG A 157 3.15 -31.06 10.71
CA ARG A 157 1.71 -31.26 10.45
C ARG A 157 0.93 -30.20 11.22
N PRO A 158 0.53 -29.08 10.58
CA PRO A 158 -0.47 -28.20 11.17
C PRO A 158 -1.78 -29.00 11.31
N SER A 159 -2.27 -29.18 12.54
CA SER A 159 -3.55 -29.85 12.81
C SER A 159 -4.64 -28.81 13.08
N GLU A 160 -5.78 -28.97 12.42
CA GLU A 160 -7.01 -28.20 12.69
C GLU A 160 -7.55 -28.45 14.11
N GLU A 161 -7.21 -29.59 14.72
CA GLU A 161 -7.61 -29.96 16.09
C GLU A 161 -6.64 -29.46 17.18
N SER A 162 -5.62 -28.65 16.83
CA SER A 162 -4.58 -28.28 17.81
C SER A 162 -5.07 -27.39 18.96
N GLY A 163 -6.28 -26.82 18.87
CA GLY A 163 -6.85 -25.93 19.88
C GLY A 163 -6.01 -24.68 20.17
N TYR A 164 -5.06 -24.37 19.28
CA TYR A 164 -4.10 -23.29 19.48
C TYR A 164 -4.76 -21.95 19.18
N LEU A 165 -4.96 -21.16 20.22
CA LEU A 165 -5.32 -19.75 20.12
C LEU A 165 -4.04 -18.92 20.34
N PRO A 166 -3.53 -18.20 19.32
CA PRO A 166 -2.31 -17.41 19.44
C PRO A 166 -2.48 -16.28 20.46
N LEU A 167 -3.73 -15.87 20.68
CA LEU A 167 -4.15 -14.95 21.72
C LEU A 167 -4.63 -15.80 22.91
N LYS A 168 -3.86 -15.79 24.01
CA LYS A 168 -4.44 -16.22 25.28
C LYS A 168 -5.62 -15.28 25.57
N PRO A 169 -6.76 -15.75 26.10
CA PRO A 169 -7.77 -14.89 26.69
C PRO A 169 -7.21 -14.37 28.03
N THR A 170 -6.10 -13.64 27.96
CA THR A 170 -5.82 -12.64 28.96
C THR A 170 -6.81 -11.55 28.64
N SER A 171 -7.47 -10.95 29.64
CA SER A 171 -8.11 -9.67 29.46
C SER A 171 -7.02 -8.73 28.96
N LEU A 172 -6.88 -8.64 27.63
CA LEU A 172 -6.03 -7.66 27.01
C LEU A 172 -6.72 -6.38 27.40
N ASP A 173 -6.17 -5.74 28.42
CA ASP A 173 -6.59 -4.41 28.81
C ASP A 173 -6.31 -3.57 27.57
N GLN A 174 -7.38 -3.33 26.82
CA GLN A 174 -7.34 -2.67 25.54
C GLN A 174 -6.64 -1.30 25.71
N LYS A 175 -6.82 -0.69 26.89
CA LYS A 175 -6.13 0.53 27.32
C LYS A 175 -4.61 0.35 27.47
N ALA A 176 -4.14 -0.79 27.96
CA ALA A 176 -2.71 -1.07 28.10
C ALA A 176 -2.01 -1.33 26.74
N ILE A 177 -2.72 -1.96 25.81
CA ILE A 177 -2.25 -2.14 24.43
C ILE A 177 -2.23 -0.80 23.71
N GLU A 178 -3.32 -0.04 23.76
CA GLU A 178 -3.40 1.32 23.23
C GLU A 178 -2.25 2.18 23.76
N LYS A 179 -2.01 2.15 25.08
CA LYS A 179 -0.91 2.88 25.71
C LYS A 179 0.48 2.43 25.22
N SER A 180 0.65 1.14 24.93
CA SER A 180 1.91 0.59 24.42
C SER A 180 2.13 0.95 22.95
N ILE A 181 1.08 0.86 22.12
CA ILE A 181 1.08 1.30 20.71
C ILE A 181 1.37 2.80 20.67
N PHE A 182 0.70 3.58 21.51
CA PHE A 182 0.88 5.03 21.62
C PHE A 182 2.31 5.41 22.00
N LYS A 183 2.94 4.66 22.91
CA LYS A 183 4.35 4.87 23.26
C LYS A 183 5.27 4.64 22.06
N VAL A 184 5.04 3.57 21.29
CA VAL A 184 5.82 3.27 20.08
C VAL A 184 5.62 4.34 19.00
N LEU A 185 4.38 4.79 18.81
CA LEU A 185 4.03 5.84 17.83
C LEU A 185 4.59 7.23 18.22
N LYS A 186 4.67 7.53 19.52
CA LYS A 186 5.30 8.72 20.06
C LYS A 186 6.80 8.75 19.78
N ASP A 187 7.46 7.60 19.96
CA ASP A 187 8.90 7.47 19.70
C ASP A 187 9.22 7.53 18.19
N SER A 188 8.25 7.21 17.31
CA SER A 188 8.41 7.22 15.85
C SER A 188 7.98 8.51 15.14
N GLN A 189 7.51 9.54 15.85
CA GLN A 189 7.04 10.82 15.28
C GLN A 189 5.99 10.67 14.15
N THR A 190 5.04 9.74 14.28
CA THR A 190 3.97 9.53 13.27
C THR A 190 2.57 9.67 13.87
N PRO A 191 2.13 10.89 14.24
CA PRO A 191 0.85 11.14 14.92
C PRO A 191 -0.39 10.72 14.12
N ALA A 192 -0.30 10.73 12.78
CA ALA A 192 -1.42 10.38 11.90
C ALA A 192 -1.89 8.93 12.02
N VAL A 193 -0.99 8.00 12.38
CA VAL A 193 -1.32 6.57 12.52
C VAL A 193 -2.22 6.33 13.73
N ALA A 194 -1.99 7.06 14.83
CA ALA A 194 -2.76 6.94 16.06
C ALA A 194 -4.23 7.39 15.89
N LEU A 195 -4.46 8.47 15.14
CA LEU A 195 -5.81 8.97 14.85
C LEU A 195 -6.62 8.08 13.90
N TYR A 196 -5.96 7.38 12.97
CA TYR A 196 -6.64 6.47 12.02
C TYR A 196 -7.01 5.12 12.64
N THR A 197 -6.35 4.74 13.74
CA THR A 197 -6.52 3.44 14.41
C THR A 197 -7.49 3.47 15.59
N LEU A 198 -7.85 4.64 16.10
CA LEU A 198 -8.78 4.80 17.21
C LEU A 198 -10.20 5.06 16.70
N SER A 199 -11.00 4.01 16.63
CA SER A 199 -12.46 4.11 16.52
C SER A 199 -13.06 4.41 17.91
N ASP A 200 -13.74 5.54 18.04
CA ASP A 200 -14.83 5.84 18.98
C ASP A 200 -14.73 5.27 20.40
N SER A 201 -13.64 5.55 21.14
CA SER A 201 -13.62 5.33 22.59
C SER A 201 -13.65 6.67 23.34
N GLU A 202 -14.79 6.98 23.95
CA GLU A 202 -15.10 8.25 24.64
C GLU A 202 -14.29 8.49 25.93
N ASP A 203 -13.37 7.60 26.33
CA ASP A 203 -12.82 7.56 27.69
C ASP A 203 -11.29 7.76 27.79
N SER A 204 -10.71 8.70 27.03
CA SER A 204 -9.31 9.12 27.29
C SER A 204 -8.95 10.56 26.92
N GLU A 205 -9.77 11.54 27.30
CA GLU A 205 -9.56 12.96 26.96
C GLU A 205 -8.26 13.61 27.52
N THR A 206 -7.61 13.05 28.54
CA THR A 206 -6.56 13.78 29.28
C THR A 206 -5.11 13.51 28.85
N ASP A 207 -4.80 12.33 28.31
CA ASP A 207 -3.45 12.00 27.79
C ASP A 207 -3.34 12.22 26.26
N VAL A 208 -4.47 12.31 25.55
CA VAL A 208 -4.58 12.62 24.12
C VAL A 208 -4.27 14.08 23.83
N ALA A 209 -4.63 15.00 24.72
CA ALA A 209 -4.49 16.45 24.53
C ALA A 209 -3.05 16.90 24.21
N ARG A 210 -2.04 16.30 24.85
CA ARG A 210 -0.63 16.75 24.73
C ARG A 210 0.11 16.26 23.47
N LEU A 211 -0.43 15.29 22.74
CA LEU A 211 0.12 14.84 21.44
C LEU A 211 -0.73 15.31 20.24
N VAL A 212 -1.95 15.77 20.53
CA VAL A 212 -2.89 16.36 19.55
C VAL A 212 -2.69 17.87 19.37
N GLU A 213 -2.06 18.57 20.31
CA GLU A 213 -1.88 20.04 20.26
C GLU A 213 -1.20 20.55 18.97
N ASP A 214 -0.34 19.76 18.32
CA ASP A 214 0.37 20.17 17.11
C ASP A 214 -0.21 19.61 15.79
N THR A 215 -1.17 18.69 15.83
CA THR A 215 -1.73 18.14 14.59
C THR A 215 -2.85 19.06 14.08
N PRO A 216 -2.77 19.56 12.83
CA PRO A 216 -3.86 20.36 12.28
C PRO A 216 -5.15 19.54 12.19
N LEU A 217 -6.25 20.05 12.73
CA LEU A 217 -7.56 19.41 12.60
C LEU A 217 -7.96 19.24 11.12
N ASN A 218 -8.58 18.12 10.77
CA ASN A 218 -9.14 17.95 9.42
C ASN A 218 -10.44 18.78 9.25
N ILE A 219 -10.99 18.82 8.03
CA ILE A 219 -12.19 19.62 7.76
C ILE A 219 -13.43 19.17 8.54
N ILE A 220 -13.59 17.86 8.80
CA ILE A 220 -14.74 17.32 9.53
C ILE A 220 -14.72 17.83 10.97
N GLU A 221 -13.57 17.74 11.62
CA GLU A 221 -13.37 18.23 12.99
C GLU A 221 -13.47 19.75 13.08
N LEU A 222 -12.92 20.47 12.09
CA LEU A 222 -13.04 21.92 11.99
C LEU A 222 -14.50 22.36 11.88
N LEU A 223 -15.30 21.67 11.06
CA LEU A 223 -16.73 21.93 10.92
C LEU A 223 -17.50 21.58 12.19
N ALA A 224 -17.18 20.49 12.87
CA ALA A 224 -17.80 20.13 14.15
C ALA A 224 -17.51 21.18 15.24
N LYS A 225 -16.29 21.73 15.27
CA LYS A 225 -15.87 22.70 16.29
C LYS A 225 -16.40 24.11 16.06
N HIS A 226 -16.45 24.57 14.81
CA HIS A 226 -16.74 25.98 14.50
C HIS A 226 -18.06 26.18 13.73
N GLY A 227 -18.64 25.12 13.17
CA GLY A 227 -19.70 25.23 12.18
C GLY A 227 -19.21 25.80 10.85
N GLN A 228 -19.98 25.62 9.78
CA GLN A 228 -19.58 26.08 8.44
C GLN A 228 -19.45 27.61 8.35
N GLU A 229 -20.35 28.35 8.98
CA GLU A 229 -20.43 29.82 8.85
C GLU A 229 -19.27 30.55 9.53
N ASN A 230 -18.72 29.99 10.60
CA ASN A 230 -17.63 30.61 11.37
C ASN A 230 -16.25 29.99 11.07
N LEU A 231 -16.17 29.03 10.16
CA LEU A 231 -14.91 28.37 9.83
C LEU A 231 -13.96 29.35 9.11
N ARG A 232 -12.84 29.65 9.77
CA ARG A 232 -11.73 30.45 9.24
C ARG A 232 -10.43 29.68 9.49
N ILE A 233 -9.56 29.63 8.49
CA ILE A 233 -8.19 29.12 8.63
C ILE A 233 -7.21 30.23 8.25
N ASP A 234 -6.00 30.19 8.82
CA ASP A 234 -4.93 31.13 8.51
C ASP A 234 -3.84 30.47 7.65
N ASP A 235 -2.87 31.27 7.21
CA ASP A 235 -1.76 30.78 6.37
C ASP A 235 -0.86 29.81 7.15
N THR A 236 -0.75 29.97 8.47
CA THR A 236 0.01 29.08 9.35
C THR A 236 -0.54 27.66 9.30
N TYR A 237 -1.86 27.51 9.40
CA TYR A 237 -2.55 26.23 9.27
C TYR A 237 -2.31 25.62 7.88
N ILE A 238 -2.48 26.42 6.82
CA ILE A 238 -2.32 25.95 5.43
C ILE A 238 -0.89 25.44 5.19
N HIS A 239 0.12 26.21 5.61
CA HIS A 239 1.53 25.81 5.49
C HIS A 239 1.85 24.55 6.28
N LYS A 240 1.37 24.45 7.52
CA LYS A 240 1.58 23.28 8.37
C LYS A 240 0.93 22.02 7.77
N VAL A 241 -0.28 22.16 7.22
CA VAL A 241 -0.97 21.07 6.52
C VAL A 241 -0.20 20.65 5.27
N GLU A 242 0.27 21.58 4.44
CA GLU A 242 1.06 21.26 3.25
C GLU A 242 2.33 20.49 3.64
N GLU A 243 3.12 21.02 4.58
CA GLU A 243 4.37 20.41 5.01
C GLU A 243 4.18 18.99 5.54
N LEU A 244 3.22 18.79 6.45
CA LEU A 244 2.96 17.50 7.08
C LEU A 244 2.33 16.47 6.13
N THR A 245 1.89 16.88 4.93
CA THR A 245 1.22 16.01 3.95
C THR A 245 2.06 15.77 2.68
N ARG A 246 3.31 16.25 2.63
CA ARG A 246 4.27 15.89 1.57
C ARG A 246 4.47 14.37 1.50
N GLY A 247 4.79 13.85 0.32
CA GLY A 247 4.76 12.41 0.01
C GLY A 247 3.37 11.85 -0.32
N GLN A 248 2.33 12.68 -0.23
CA GLN A 248 0.97 12.47 -0.75
C GLN A 248 0.41 11.07 -0.44
N SER A 249 0.22 10.22 -1.46
CA SER A 249 -0.46 8.93 -1.28
C SER A 249 0.28 7.95 -0.35
N ALA A 250 1.59 8.13 -0.14
CA ALA A 250 2.36 7.37 0.85
C ALA A 250 2.25 7.93 2.28
N ASN A 251 1.67 9.12 2.44
CA ASN A 251 1.53 9.82 3.72
C ASN A 251 0.10 9.66 4.29
N LEU A 252 0.00 9.14 5.51
CA LEU A 252 -1.30 8.95 6.17
C LEU A 252 -1.96 10.27 6.58
N MET A 253 -1.17 11.30 6.92
CA MET A 253 -1.69 12.65 7.19
C MET A 253 -2.36 13.24 5.95
N TRP A 254 -1.84 12.94 4.75
CA TRP A 254 -2.46 13.37 3.50
C TRP A 254 -3.84 12.72 3.31
N ASN A 255 -3.98 11.43 3.61
CA ASN A 255 -5.30 10.76 3.58
C ASN A 255 -6.27 11.36 4.61
N TYR A 256 -5.79 11.61 5.83
CA TYR A 256 -6.56 12.23 6.91
C TYR A 256 -7.05 13.64 6.56
N GLN A 257 -6.17 14.51 6.06
CA GLN A 257 -6.51 15.89 5.69
C GLN A 257 -7.45 15.99 4.47
N ARG A 258 -7.42 14.99 3.58
CA ARG A 258 -8.32 14.92 2.40
C ARG A 258 -9.72 14.48 2.75
N LYS A 259 -9.89 13.66 3.79
CA LYS A 259 -11.19 13.13 4.19
C LYS A 259 -12.15 14.29 4.48
N GLY A 260 -13.29 14.32 3.79
CA GLY A 260 -14.30 15.37 3.92
C GLY A 260 -14.02 16.64 3.10
N ARG A 261 -12.85 16.78 2.46
CA ARG A 261 -12.57 17.90 1.53
C ARG A 261 -12.89 17.49 0.11
N LEU A 262 -13.55 18.37 -0.63
CA LEU A 262 -13.69 18.23 -2.07
C LEU A 262 -12.35 18.59 -2.71
N THR A 263 -11.68 17.60 -3.31
CA THR A 263 -10.34 17.81 -3.89
C THR A 263 -10.41 18.11 -5.39
N ALA A 264 -9.37 18.76 -5.94
CA ALA A 264 -9.30 19.13 -7.36
C ALA A 264 -9.58 17.96 -8.32
N SER A 265 -9.12 16.74 -7.99
CA SER A 265 -9.40 15.53 -8.77
C SER A 265 -10.88 15.10 -8.77
N ASN A 266 -11.68 15.57 -7.81
CA ASN A 266 -13.12 15.34 -7.74
C ASN A 266 -13.96 16.47 -8.36
N PHE A 267 -13.36 17.64 -8.67
CA PHE A 267 -14.09 18.82 -9.14
C PHE A 267 -14.87 18.56 -10.42
N TYR A 268 -14.29 17.83 -11.38
CA TYR A 268 -14.97 17.50 -12.62
C TYR A 268 -16.26 16.70 -12.37
N SER A 269 -16.19 15.65 -11.54
CA SER A 269 -17.33 14.80 -11.22
C SER A 269 -18.39 15.55 -10.43
N ALA A 270 -17.99 16.39 -9.48
CA ALA A 270 -18.91 17.23 -8.71
C ALA A 270 -19.62 18.26 -9.60
N PHE A 271 -18.89 18.95 -10.48
CA PHE A 271 -19.43 19.95 -11.41
C PHE A 271 -20.44 19.36 -12.41
N HIS A 272 -20.20 18.13 -12.87
CA HIS A 272 -21.09 17.42 -13.80
C HIS A 272 -22.12 16.53 -13.09
N TYR A 273 -22.19 16.54 -11.77
CA TYR A 273 -23.21 15.80 -11.06
C TYR A 273 -24.60 16.37 -11.38
N ARG A 274 -25.52 15.50 -11.76
CA ARG A 274 -26.92 15.82 -12.08
C ARG A 274 -27.93 14.97 -11.29
N GLY A 275 -27.43 14.19 -10.33
CA GLY A 275 -28.27 13.37 -9.46
C GLY A 275 -28.88 14.19 -8.32
N ASN A 276 -29.69 13.53 -7.50
CA ASN A 276 -30.39 14.14 -6.36
C ASN A 276 -30.09 13.44 -5.03
N SER A 277 -29.21 12.43 -5.01
CA SER A 277 -28.91 11.63 -3.82
C SER A 277 -27.70 12.16 -3.08
N THR A 278 -27.84 12.36 -1.77
CA THR A 278 -26.72 12.61 -0.86
C THR A 278 -25.86 11.36 -0.64
N ASP A 279 -26.42 10.16 -0.84
CA ASP A 279 -25.66 8.90 -0.90
C ASP A 279 -25.25 8.59 -2.35
N ASN A 280 -24.15 9.17 -2.79
CA ASN A 280 -23.59 8.90 -4.12
C ASN A 280 -22.09 8.58 -4.07
N TYR A 281 -21.55 8.00 -5.15
CA TYR A 281 -20.17 7.52 -5.17
C TYR A 281 -19.13 8.63 -4.97
N ILE A 282 -19.44 9.87 -5.38
CA ILE A 282 -18.54 11.03 -5.23
C ILE A 282 -18.44 11.37 -3.74
N VAL A 283 -19.58 11.44 -3.04
CA VAL A 283 -19.62 11.68 -1.59
C VAL A 283 -18.92 10.55 -0.82
N LYS A 284 -19.17 9.27 -1.18
CA LYS A 284 -18.45 8.13 -0.58
C LYS A 284 -16.94 8.23 -0.76
N SER A 285 -16.48 8.66 -1.94
CA SER A 285 -15.06 8.89 -2.22
C SER A 285 -14.49 10.03 -1.37
N ILE A 286 -15.19 11.17 -1.26
CA ILE A 286 -14.77 12.32 -0.45
C ILE A 286 -14.66 11.95 1.04
N LEU A 287 -15.58 11.13 1.54
CA LEU A 287 -15.59 10.68 2.94
C LEU A 287 -14.62 9.52 3.22
N GLY A 288 -13.84 9.08 2.23
CA GLY A 288 -12.89 7.97 2.39
C GLY A 288 -13.55 6.60 2.55
N LYS A 289 -14.86 6.47 2.25
CA LYS A 289 -15.63 5.20 2.32
C LYS A 289 -15.43 4.33 1.07
N TYR A 290 -14.70 4.82 0.07
CA TYR A 290 -14.42 4.10 -1.17
C TYR A 290 -12.98 4.35 -1.60
N GLN A 291 -12.15 3.31 -1.56
CA GLN A 291 -10.80 3.32 -2.11
C GLN A 291 -10.79 2.62 -3.46
N PHE A 292 -10.60 3.39 -4.54
CA PHE A 292 -10.47 2.86 -5.88
C PHE A 292 -9.01 2.65 -6.23
N THR A 293 -8.64 1.40 -6.50
CA THR A 293 -7.34 1.04 -7.08
C THR A 293 -7.57 0.32 -8.40
N SER A 294 -6.75 0.64 -9.40
CA SER A 294 -6.75 -0.06 -10.68
C SER A 294 -5.32 -0.13 -11.21
N LYS A 295 -5.07 -1.03 -12.17
CA LYS A 295 -3.79 -1.13 -12.88
C LYS A 295 -3.32 0.21 -13.45
N SER A 296 -4.26 1.06 -13.90
CA SER A 296 -3.93 2.39 -14.43
C SER A 296 -3.47 3.36 -13.34
N VAL A 297 -4.07 3.29 -12.15
CA VAL A 297 -3.69 4.11 -10.99
C VAL A 297 -2.33 3.67 -10.44
N GLU A 298 -2.12 2.37 -10.27
CA GLU A 298 -0.83 1.82 -9.81
C GLU A 298 0.30 2.14 -10.79
N TYR A 299 0.05 1.95 -12.09
CA TYR A 299 0.99 2.33 -13.13
C TYR A 299 1.33 3.82 -13.09
N GLY A 300 0.31 4.67 -12.94
CA GLY A 300 0.50 6.11 -12.81
C GLY A 300 1.44 6.47 -11.68
N LYS A 301 1.17 5.97 -10.46
CA LYS A 301 2.00 6.16 -9.27
C LYS A 301 3.44 5.66 -9.48
N ALA A 302 3.62 4.51 -10.13
CA ALA A 302 4.95 3.95 -10.37
C ALA A 302 5.76 4.74 -11.40
N GLN A 303 5.09 5.37 -12.38
CA GLN A 303 5.75 6.12 -13.46
C GLN A 303 5.92 7.61 -13.18
N GLU A 304 5.15 8.17 -12.24
CA GLU A 304 5.20 9.60 -11.91
C GLU A 304 6.61 10.09 -11.54
N PRO A 305 7.44 9.38 -10.74
CA PRO A 305 8.83 9.78 -10.49
C PRO A 305 9.73 9.73 -11.73
N VAL A 306 9.41 8.87 -12.71
CA VAL A 306 10.15 8.79 -13.98
C VAL A 306 9.77 9.96 -14.88
N ALA A 307 8.47 10.24 -15.00
CA ALA A 307 7.92 11.35 -15.76
C ALA A 307 8.42 12.70 -15.22
N SER A 308 8.41 12.88 -13.90
CA SER A 308 8.90 14.08 -13.21
C SER A 308 10.38 14.35 -13.54
N ARG A 309 11.24 13.33 -13.47
CA ARG A 309 12.66 13.46 -13.86
C ARG A 309 12.83 13.88 -15.32
N LYS A 310 12.12 13.24 -16.24
CA LYS A 310 12.17 13.62 -17.68
C LYS A 310 11.69 15.05 -17.90
N TYR A 311 10.65 15.48 -17.19
CA TYR A 311 10.16 16.85 -17.24
C TYR A 311 11.20 17.84 -16.69
N ILE A 312 11.84 17.55 -15.56
CA ILE A 312 12.90 18.38 -14.98
C ILE A 312 14.06 18.54 -15.96
N ASP A 313 14.52 17.45 -16.60
CA ASP A 313 15.59 17.51 -17.61
C ASP A 313 15.18 18.37 -18.82
N TYR A 314 13.95 18.19 -19.31
CA TYR A 314 13.39 18.94 -20.43
C TYR A 314 13.31 20.44 -20.13
N MET A 315 12.87 20.81 -18.94
CA MET A 315 12.72 22.21 -18.52
C MET A 315 14.05 22.86 -18.18
N SER A 316 14.97 22.14 -17.52
CA SER A 316 16.29 22.68 -17.15
C SER A 316 17.14 23.08 -18.36
N SER A 317 16.93 22.43 -19.52
CA SER A 317 17.58 22.82 -20.78
C SER A 317 16.99 24.09 -21.44
N ARG A 318 15.78 24.51 -21.03
CA ARG A 318 15.04 25.65 -21.61
C ARG A 318 14.87 26.83 -20.67
N HIS A 319 15.02 26.60 -19.36
CA HIS A 319 14.77 27.59 -18.32
C HIS A 319 15.97 27.71 -17.39
N THR A 320 16.41 28.94 -17.14
CA THR A 320 17.52 29.21 -16.23
C THR A 320 17.11 29.02 -14.77
N SER A 321 17.94 28.30 -14.01
CA SER A 321 17.72 28.01 -12.58
C SER A 321 16.37 27.33 -12.32
N PHE A 322 15.96 26.40 -13.19
CA PHE A 322 14.74 25.64 -13.03
C PHE A 322 14.82 24.68 -11.84
N GLN A 323 13.77 24.64 -11.03
CA GLN A 323 13.60 23.73 -9.91
C GLN A 323 12.16 23.20 -9.92
N CYS A 324 11.99 21.96 -9.47
CA CYS A 324 10.70 21.35 -9.22
C CYS A 324 10.73 20.70 -7.84
N SER A 325 9.84 21.12 -6.96
CA SER A 325 9.75 20.63 -5.58
C SER A 325 8.47 19.82 -5.40
N GLU A 326 8.54 18.79 -4.55
CA GLU A 326 7.35 18.09 -4.08
C GLU A 326 6.45 19.02 -3.26
N THR A 327 5.16 18.69 -3.21
CA THR A 327 4.14 19.44 -2.48
C THR A 327 3.20 18.47 -1.77
N GLY A 328 2.74 18.87 -0.59
CA GLY A 328 1.62 18.24 0.09
C GLY A 328 0.27 18.75 -0.44
N ILE A 329 -0.74 18.67 0.41
CA ILE A 329 -2.07 19.20 0.12
C ILE A 329 -2.10 20.72 0.31
N LEU A 330 -2.61 21.41 -0.69
CA LEU A 330 -2.95 22.83 -0.62
C LEU A 330 -4.41 22.94 -0.18
N VAL A 331 -4.66 23.66 0.91
CA VAL A 331 -6.02 23.92 1.42
C VAL A 331 -6.44 25.31 0.98
N TYR A 332 -7.68 25.44 0.48
CA TYR A 332 -8.14 26.73 0.02
C TYR A 332 -8.57 27.62 1.19
N LYS A 333 -7.96 28.80 1.31
CA LYS A 333 -8.16 29.70 2.45
C LYS A 333 -9.61 30.16 2.60
N ASP A 334 -10.24 30.56 1.49
CA ASP A 334 -11.59 31.13 1.50
C ASP A 334 -12.66 30.06 1.70
N PHE A 335 -12.41 28.85 1.21
CA PHE A 335 -13.31 27.70 1.36
C PHE A 335 -12.50 26.48 1.79
N PRO A 336 -12.23 26.31 3.10
CA PRO A 336 -11.35 25.25 3.60
C PRO A 336 -11.75 23.85 3.16
N TYR A 337 -13.02 23.62 2.87
CA TYR A 337 -13.48 22.35 2.33
C TYR A 337 -13.03 22.04 0.89
N PHE A 338 -12.35 22.97 0.21
CA PHE A 338 -11.65 22.73 -1.05
C PHE A 338 -10.16 22.51 -0.83
N ALA A 339 -9.60 21.54 -1.55
CA ALA A 339 -8.18 21.25 -1.50
C ALA A 339 -7.62 20.74 -2.83
N ALA A 340 -6.30 20.78 -2.98
CA ALA A 340 -5.58 20.31 -4.16
C ALA A 340 -4.29 19.60 -3.76
N SER A 341 -3.84 18.67 -4.57
CA SER A 341 -2.50 18.07 -4.47
C SER A 341 -1.92 18.10 -5.88
N PRO A 342 -1.12 19.12 -6.22
CA PRO A 342 -0.36 19.13 -7.48
C PRO A 342 0.75 18.08 -7.43
N ASP A 343 1.26 17.64 -8.58
CA ASP A 343 2.39 16.68 -8.62
C ASP A 343 3.73 17.37 -8.35
N GLY A 344 3.78 18.70 -8.46
CA GLY A 344 4.92 19.49 -8.04
C GLY A 344 4.70 21.00 -8.14
N ILE A 345 5.59 21.75 -7.50
CA ILE A 345 5.71 23.21 -7.64
C ILE A 345 6.99 23.49 -8.43
N THR A 346 6.85 24.21 -9.52
CA THR A 346 7.96 24.57 -10.40
C THR A 346 8.39 26.01 -10.14
N GLU A 347 9.67 26.29 -10.25
CA GLU A 347 10.21 27.64 -10.09
C GLU A 347 11.38 27.86 -11.05
N CYS A 348 11.38 28.99 -11.74
CA CYS A 348 12.54 29.42 -12.53
C CYS A 348 12.59 30.95 -12.66
N LYS A 349 13.77 31.49 -12.97
CA LYS A 349 13.96 32.95 -13.08
C LYS A 349 13.14 33.62 -14.18
N CYS A 350 12.82 32.89 -15.25
CA CYS A 350 12.15 33.45 -16.42
C CYS A 350 10.62 33.38 -16.34
N CYS A 351 10.05 32.37 -15.67
CA CYS A 351 8.59 32.18 -15.60
C CYS A 351 8.00 32.38 -14.20
N GLY A 352 8.84 32.49 -13.16
CA GLY A 352 8.37 32.51 -11.78
C GLY A 352 7.94 31.12 -11.30
N ARG A 353 6.97 31.10 -10.38
CA ARG A 353 6.43 29.89 -9.76
C ARG A 353 5.20 29.39 -10.50
N GLY A 354 5.10 28.08 -10.71
CA GLY A 354 3.96 27.41 -11.32
C GLY A 354 3.73 26.03 -10.73
N LEU A 355 2.75 25.32 -11.29
CA LEU A 355 2.42 23.96 -10.91
C LEU A 355 2.86 22.95 -11.98
N LEU A 356 2.93 21.70 -11.57
CA LEU A 356 3.14 20.53 -12.43
C LEU A 356 1.99 19.54 -12.22
N GLU A 357 1.42 19.06 -13.32
CA GLU A 357 0.45 17.96 -13.34
C GLU A 357 0.86 16.92 -14.41
N ILE A 358 1.14 15.70 -13.98
CA ILE A 358 1.64 14.59 -14.77
C ILE A 358 0.53 13.56 -14.97
N LYS A 359 0.35 13.11 -16.21
CA LYS A 359 -0.51 11.98 -16.56
C LYS A 359 0.30 10.88 -17.25
N CYS A 360 0.19 9.66 -16.74
CA CYS A 360 0.86 8.46 -17.24
C CYS A 360 -0.19 7.40 -17.66
N PRO A 361 -0.78 7.48 -18.88
CA PRO A 361 -1.85 6.59 -19.29
C PRO A 361 -1.35 5.16 -19.57
N PHE A 362 -1.73 4.20 -18.72
CA PHE A 362 -1.31 2.79 -18.84
C PHE A 362 -1.62 2.15 -20.20
N SER A 363 -2.82 2.36 -20.73
CA SER A 363 -3.25 1.77 -22.02
C SER A 363 -2.51 2.35 -23.23
N LEU A 364 -1.87 3.52 -23.07
CA LEU A 364 -1.22 4.27 -24.16
C LEU A 364 0.29 4.42 -23.92
N GLN A 365 0.83 3.70 -22.95
CA GLN A 365 2.23 3.83 -22.51
C GLN A 365 3.27 3.56 -23.61
N HIS A 366 2.93 2.77 -24.64
CA HIS A 366 3.82 2.45 -25.76
C HIS A 366 3.54 3.29 -27.00
N GLU A 367 2.64 4.27 -26.93
CA GLU A 367 2.35 5.20 -28.01
C GLU A 367 3.23 6.45 -27.90
N ILE A 368 3.43 7.15 -29.01
CA ILE A 368 3.97 8.52 -28.93
C ILE A 368 2.90 9.43 -28.32
N SER A 369 3.32 10.45 -27.57
CA SER A 369 2.46 11.33 -26.80
C SER A 369 1.30 11.90 -27.62
N GLN A 370 1.54 12.36 -28.85
CA GLN A 370 0.51 12.89 -29.74
C GLN A 370 -0.54 11.85 -30.17
N VAL A 371 -0.15 10.58 -30.34
CA VAL A 371 -1.09 9.47 -30.60
C VAL A 371 -1.84 9.09 -29.33
N ALA A 372 -1.20 9.18 -28.16
CA ALA A 372 -1.89 9.00 -26.89
C ALA A 372 -2.95 10.09 -26.67
N MET A 373 -2.61 11.35 -26.97
CA MET A 373 -3.54 12.49 -26.86
C MET A 373 -4.72 12.37 -27.83
N SER A 374 -4.52 11.89 -29.06
CA SER A 374 -5.62 11.69 -30.01
C SER A 374 -6.68 10.69 -29.56
N LYS A 375 -6.30 9.77 -28.65
CA LYS A 375 -7.18 8.77 -28.05
C LYS A 375 -7.74 9.21 -26.68
N ASN A 376 -7.44 10.43 -26.21
CA ASN A 376 -7.86 10.95 -24.91
C ASN A 376 -8.92 12.04 -25.08
N SER A 377 -10.11 11.85 -24.49
CA SER A 377 -11.23 12.79 -24.56
C SER A 377 -10.95 14.15 -23.90
N SER A 378 -9.91 14.26 -23.09
CA SER A 378 -9.45 15.51 -22.48
C SER A 378 -8.57 16.34 -23.41
N CYS A 379 -8.27 15.85 -24.61
CA CYS A 379 -7.44 16.51 -25.61
C CYS A 379 -8.26 16.88 -26.86
N ILE A 380 -7.78 17.85 -27.64
CA ILE A 380 -8.42 18.36 -28.85
C ILE A 380 -7.37 18.68 -29.91
N LEU A 381 -7.71 18.52 -31.19
CA LEU A 381 -6.85 18.88 -32.31
C LEU A 381 -6.94 20.39 -32.59
N VAL A 382 -5.80 21.08 -32.51
CA VAL A 382 -5.64 22.52 -32.80
C VAL A 382 -4.46 22.66 -33.75
N ASP A 383 -4.67 23.31 -34.90
CA ASP A 383 -3.62 23.57 -35.91
C ASP A 383 -2.77 22.34 -36.27
N GLY A 384 -3.40 21.17 -36.36
CA GLY A 384 -2.76 19.91 -36.73
C GLY A 384 -2.01 19.19 -35.60
N LYS A 385 -2.07 19.68 -34.36
CA LYS A 385 -1.49 19.02 -33.17
C LYS A 385 -2.53 18.84 -32.08
N TYR A 386 -2.43 17.74 -31.34
CA TYR A 386 -3.27 17.54 -30.17
C TYR A 386 -2.73 18.32 -28.98
N GLU A 387 -3.62 19.09 -28.37
CA GLU A 387 -3.41 19.88 -27.15
C GLU A 387 -4.45 19.50 -26.10
N LEU A 388 -4.26 19.94 -24.86
CA LEU A 388 -5.27 19.81 -23.82
C LEU A 388 -6.51 20.66 -24.16
N LYS A 389 -7.69 20.09 -23.97
CA LYS A 389 -8.96 20.82 -24.08
C LYS A 389 -9.11 21.78 -22.88
N LYS A 390 -8.99 23.09 -23.14
CA LYS A 390 -9.02 24.19 -22.15
C LYS A 390 -10.44 24.68 -21.86
N ASN A 391 -11.30 23.80 -21.36
CA ASN A 391 -12.65 24.16 -20.90
C ASN A 391 -13.19 23.18 -19.87
N LEU A 392 -14.29 23.55 -19.22
CA LEU A 392 -14.86 22.79 -18.10
C LEU A 392 -15.33 21.37 -18.47
N SER A 393 -15.41 20.99 -19.75
CA SER A 393 -15.72 19.60 -20.14
C SER A 393 -14.51 18.65 -20.12
N SER A 394 -13.30 19.16 -19.82
CA SER A 394 -12.09 18.37 -19.69
C SER A 394 -11.77 18.10 -18.21
N PRO A 395 -11.70 16.83 -17.76
CA PRO A 395 -11.40 16.52 -16.37
C PRO A 395 -10.00 16.99 -15.94
N TYR A 396 -9.02 16.91 -16.84
CA TYR A 396 -7.67 17.38 -16.56
C TYR A 396 -7.60 18.90 -16.43
N TYR A 397 -8.27 19.64 -17.32
CA TYR A 397 -8.33 21.10 -17.23
C TYR A 397 -9.00 21.55 -15.94
N VAL A 398 -10.14 20.94 -15.57
CA VAL A 398 -10.86 21.25 -14.32
C VAL A 398 -10.00 20.97 -13.09
N GLN A 399 -9.23 19.87 -13.09
CA GLN A 399 -8.30 19.55 -12.01
C GLN A 399 -7.21 20.62 -11.88
N MET A 400 -6.54 20.98 -12.97
CA MET A 400 -5.47 21.99 -12.98
C MET A 400 -5.98 23.40 -12.65
N LEU A 401 -7.16 23.76 -13.16
CA LEU A 401 -7.82 25.03 -12.82
C LEU A 401 -8.07 25.13 -11.32
N GLY A 402 -8.55 24.04 -10.70
CA GLY A 402 -8.74 23.95 -9.26
C GLY A 402 -7.42 24.05 -8.48
N GLN A 403 -6.37 23.36 -8.92
CA GLN A 403 -5.05 23.44 -8.29
C GLN A 403 -4.47 24.86 -8.33
N MET A 404 -4.55 25.52 -9.49
CA MET A 404 -4.08 26.90 -9.67
C MET A 404 -4.87 27.90 -8.81
N ALA A 405 -6.20 27.76 -8.77
CA ALA A 405 -7.05 28.62 -7.95
C ALA A 405 -6.73 28.51 -6.45
N ILE A 406 -6.59 27.28 -5.96
CA ILE A 406 -6.36 26.99 -4.54
C ILE A 406 -4.96 27.42 -4.10
N GLY A 407 -3.95 27.18 -4.93
CA GLY A 407 -2.56 27.54 -4.64
C GLY A 407 -2.17 28.96 -5.05
N HIS A 408 -3.10 29.74 -5.63
CA HIS A 408 -2.84 31.07 -6.20
C HIS A 408 -1.71 31.10 -7.25
N PHE A 409 -1.65 30.09 -8.12
CA PHE A 409 -0.68 30.01 -9.22
C PHE A 409 -1.29 30.53 -10.52
N SER A 410 -0.48 31.21 -11.34
CA SER A 410 -0.91 31.75 -12.63
C SER A 410 -0.88 30.72 -13.77
N PHE A 411 -0.13 29.63 -13.61
CA PHE A 411 -0.06 28.56 -14.61
C PHE A 411 0.24 27.19 -13.99
N CYS A 412 -0.10 26.15 -14.75
CA CYS A 412 0.27 24.76 -14.51
C CYS A 412 0.83 24.16 -15.80
N ASP A 413 1.97 23.48 -15.71
CA ASP A 413 2.52 22.71 -16.82
C ASP A 413 1.89 21.31 -16.80
N PHE A 414 1.08 21.03 -17.83
CA PHE A 414 0.52 19.72 -18.10
C PHE A 414 1.59 18.85 -18.77
N VAL A 415 1.84 17.67 -18.21
CA VAL A 415 2.78 16.70 -18.74
C VAL A 415 2.06 15.40 -19.04
N LEU A 416 2.13 14.95 -20.29
CA LEU A 416 1.74 13.59 -20.66
C LEU A 416 3.00 12.76 -20.88
N TYR A 417 3.18 11.73 -20.07
CA TYR A 417 4.31 10.82 -20.18
C TYR A 417 3.90 9.49 -20.80
N THR A 418 4.65 9.06 -21.81
CA THR A 418 4.66 7.68 -22.29
C THR A 418 6.10 7.14 -22.23
N GLN A 419 6.27 5.83 -22.42
CA GLN A 419 7.61 5.25 -22.48
C GLN A 419 8.41 5.75 -23.69
N LYS A 420 7.75 6.29 -24.73
CA LYS A 420 8.41 6.80 -25.94
C LYS A 420 8.88 8.25 -25.80
N ASP A 421 8.06 9.13 -25.23
CA ASP A 421 8.34 10.57 -25.16
C ASP A 421 7.53 11.26 -24.05
N ILE A 422 7.78 12.56 -23.89
CA ILE A 422 6.96 13.46 -23.05
C ILE A 422 6.36 14.55 -23.92
N TYR A 423 5.13 14.92 -23.60
CA TYR A 423 4.49 16.13 -24.08
C TYR A 423 4.33 17.09 -22.90
N VAL A 424 4.66 18.36 -23.11
CA VAL A 424 4.58 19.42 -22.10
C VAL A 424 3.80 20.59 -22.69
N GLU A 425 2.76 21.04 -21.99
CA GLU A 425 1.94 22.17 -22.38
C GLU A 425 1.65 23.06 -21.16
N ARG A 426 1.87 24.36 -21.30
CA ARG A 426 1.55 25.32 -20.24
C ARG A 426 0.10 25.77 -20.31
N ILE A 427 -0.63 25.56 -19.24
CA ILE A 427 -2.02 25.97 -19.06
C ILE A 427 -2.08 27.21 -18.18
N GLN A 428 -2.72 28.27 -18.66
CA GLN A 428 -2.89 29.52 -17.92
C GLN A 428 -4.14 29.46 -17.03
N TYR A 429 -4.07 30.14 -15.88
CA TYR A 429 -5.22 30.32 -15.00
C TYR A 429 -6.31 31.17 -15.67
N SER A 430 -7.57 30.77 -15.48
CA SER A 430 -8.75 31.45 -15.99
C SER A 430 -9.69 31.79 -14.82
N SER A 431 -9.74 33.06 -14.42
CA SER A 431 -10.63 33.50 -13.34
C SER A 431 -12.10 33.29 -13.69
N ALA A 432 -12.48 33.55 -14.96
CA ALA A 432 -13.84 33.36 -15.45
C ALA A 432 -14.31 31.89 -15.35
N ASP A 433 -13.45 30.94 -15.74
CA ASP A 433 -13.79 29.52 -15.60
C ASP A 433 -13.83 29.10 -14.12
N TRP A 434 -12.95 29.64 -13.28
CA TRP A 434 -12.93 29.34 -11.85
C TRP A 434 -14.18 29.86 -11.14
N GLU A 435 -14.65 31.07 -11.45
CA GLU A 435 -15.88 31.62 -10.91
C GLU A 435 -17.07 30.71 -11.20
N LEU A 436 -17.24 30.30 -12.46
CA LEU A 436 -18.30 29.39 -12.89
C LEU A 436 -18.20 28.01 -12.21
N LEU A 437 -17.00 27.45 -12.14
CA LEU A 437 -16.75 26.15 -11.52
C LEU A 437 -17.01 26.20 -10.01
N SER A 438 -16.39 27.15 -9.32
CA SER A 438 -16.39 27.23 -7.85
C SER A 438 -17.79 27.41 -7.27
N ASP A 439 -18.66 28.19 -7.91
CA ASP A 439 -20.04 28.38 -7.42
C ASP A 439 -20.86 27.09 -7.49
N ASN A 440 -20.68 26.30 -8.54
CA ASN A 440 -21.32 25.00 -8.64
C ASN A 440 -20.75 24.02 -7.59
N LEU A 441 -19.43 24.00 -7.40
CA LEU A 441 -18.77 23.15 -6.40
C LEU A 441 -19.21 23.49 -4.97
N LYS A 442 -19.39 24.78 -4.63
CA LYS A 442 -19.90 25.22 -3.31
C LYS A 442 -21.31 24.69 -3.07
N ARG A 443 -22.18 24.78 -4.09
CA ARG A 443 -23.53 24.21 -4.04
C ARG A 443 -23.47 22.70 -3.87
N PHE A 444 -22.64 22.00 -4.65
CA PHE A 444 -22.48 20.56 -4.52
C PHE A 444 -22.03 20.16 -3.11
N TYR A 445 -21.02 20.83 -2.56
CA TYR A 445 -20.52 20.55 -1.22
C TYR A 445 -21.61 20.72 -0.17
N THR A 446 -22.30 21.87 -0.19
CA THR A 446 -23.33 22.21 0.79
C THR A 446 -24.53 21.26 0.73
N HIS A 447 -24.97 20.84 -0.47
CA HIS A 447 -26.16 20.01 -0.63
C HIS A 447 -25.88 18.50 -0.45
N TYR A 448 -24.69 18.02 -0.80
CA TYR A 448 -24.43 16.57 -0.86
C TYR A 448 -23.35 16.10 0.11
N VAL A 449 -22.30 16.89 0.35
CA VAL A 449 -21.18 16.46 1.20
C VAL A 449 -21.44 16.81 2.66
N LEU A 450 -21.77 18.07 2.93
CA LEU A 450 -21.97 18.59 4.29
C LEU A 450 -23.02 17.80 5.10
N PRO A 451 -24.19 17.38 4.56
CA PRO A 451 -25.17 16.60 5.31
C PRO A 451 -24.71 15.19 5.71
N ASN A 452 -23.58 14.72 5.18
CA ASN A 452 -22.98 13.44 5.55
C ASN A 452 -21.80 13.60 6.53
N ILE A 453 -21.49 14.84 6.92
CA ILE A 453 -20.40 15.20 7.85
C ILE A 453 -20.97 15.70 9.18
N VAL A 454 -22.04 16.51 9.13
CA VAL A 454 -22.69 17.16 10.27
C VAL A 454 -23.83 16.31 10.84
#